data_AF-X1LL97-F1
#
_entry.id   AF-X1LL97-F1
#
_cell.length_a   1.000
_cell.length_b   1.000
_cell.length_c   1.000
_cell.angle_alpha   90.00
_cell.angle_beta   90.00
_cell.angle_gamma   90.00
#
_symmetry.space_group_name_H-M   'P 1'
#
loop_
_entity.id
_entity.type
_entity.pdbx_description
1 polymer ?
#
loop_
_entity_poly.entity_id
_entity_poly.type
_entity_poly.pdbx_seq_one_letter_code
_entity_poly.pdbx_strand_id
1 'polypeptide(L)' 'MYIQKGNMTKGDLLSWAEINLSAFTHNIKNLRQHLQPGTQLMAVVKKNAYGHGAVQIAKAAVAAGA' A
#
# COMPACT_ATOMS: atom_id res chain seq x y z
N MET A 1 -2.31 -5.38 -12.14
CA MET A 1 -1.35 -5.14 -11.05
C MET A 1 -1.12 -6.46 -10.35
N TYR A 2 0.07 -7.04 -10.53
CA TYR A 2 0.31 -8.45 -10.20
C TYR A 2 0.55 -8.60 -8.70
N ILE A 3 -0.41 -9.23 -8.02
CA ILE A 3 -0.23 -9.82 -6.71
C ILE A 3 0.13 -11.28 -6.99
N GLN A 4 1.38 -11.65 -6.72
CA GLN A 4 1.97 -12.99 -6.80
C GLN A 4 0.92 -14.12 -6.76
N LYS A 5 0.47 -14.58 -7.93
CA LYS A 5 -0.35 -15.79 -8.08
C LYS A 5 0.36 -16.66 -9.12
N GLY A 6 1.04 -17.71 -8.63
CA GLY A 6 1.78 -18.66 -9.46
C GLY A 6 3.20 -18.22 -9.80
N ASN A 7 4.06 -19.19 -10.12
CA ASN A 7 5.52 -19.13 -10.33
C ASN A 7 6.02 -18.17 -11.46
N MET A 8 5.25 -17.17 -11.89
CA MET A 8 5.72 -16.17 -12.85
C MET A 8 6.61 -15.13 -12.17
N THR A 9 7.77 -14.88 -12.76
CA THR A 9 8.72 -13.84 -12.40
C THR A 9 8.46 -12.56 -13.20
N LYS A 10 9.06 -11.44 -12.79
CA LYS A 10 9.00 -10.16 -13.53
C LYS A 10 9.45 -10.30 -14.98
N GLY A 11 10.35 -11.24 -15.28
CA GLY A 11 10.85 -11.51 -16.63
C GLY A 11 9.84 -12.17 -17.56
N ASP A 12 8.78 -12.77 -17.02
CA ASP A 12 7.77 -13.49 -17.81
C ASP A 12 6.61 -12.58 -18.28
N LEU A 13 6.61 -11.31 -17.87
CA LEU A 13 5.52 -10.37 -18.11
C LEU A 13 5.90 -9.30 -19.12
N LEU A 14 5.07 -9.12 -20.15
CA LEU A 14 5.22 -8.03 -21.13
C LEU A 14 4.95 -6.64 -20.54
N SER A 15 4.27 -6.55 -19.38
CA SER A 15 3.98 -5.30 -18.68
C SER A 15 3.67 -5.54 -17.21
N TRP A 16 4.21 -4.69 -16.33
CA TRP A 16 3.96 -4.74 -14.89
C TRP A 16 3.85 -3.33 -14.29
N ALA A 17 3.28 -3.26 -13.09
CA ALA A 17 3.27 -2.05 -12.27
C ALA A 17 3.93 -2.37 -10.93
N GLU A 18 4.89 -1.54 -10.53
CA GLU A 18 5.63 -1.69 -9.27
C GLU A 18 5.16 -0.63 -8.28
N ILE A 19 4.94 -1.02 -7.04
CA ILE A 19 4.52 -0.10 -5.98
C ILE A 19 5.60 0.00 -4.94
N ASN A 20 5.98 1.24 -4.65
CA ASN A 20 6.95 1.55 -3.61
C ASN A 20 6.24 1.65 -2.25
N LEU A 21 6.35 0.59 -1.45
CA LEU A 21 5.77 0.55 -0.09
C LEU A 21 6.48 1.49 0.89
N SER A 22 7.75 1.82 0.65
CA SER A 22 8.48 2.80 1.48
C SER A 22 7.92 4.21 1.29
N ALA A 23 7.63 4.60 0.05
CA ALA A 23 6.96 5.87 -0.26
C ALA A 23 5.57 5.92 0.35
N PHE A 24 4.78 4.84 0.24
CA PHE A 24 3.48 4.74 0.88
C PHE A 24 3.56 4.90 2.41
N THR A 25 4.49 4.20 3.06
CA THR A 25 4.72 4.28 4.51
C THR A 25 5.14 5.68 4.94
N HIS A 26 6.02 6.34 4.18
CA HIS A 26 6.42 7.73 4.42
C HIS A 26 5.21 8.67 4.37
N ASN A 27 4.33 8.51 3.39
CA ASN A 27 3.12 9.33 3.26
C ASN A 27 2.19 9.17 4.47
N ILE A 28 1.96 7.94 4.94
CA ILE A 28 1.13 7.68 6.14
C ILE A 28 1.75 8.33 7.38
N LYS A 29 3.07 8.20 7.57
CA LYS A 29 3.78 8.82 8.70
C LYS A 29 3.67 10.34 8.67
N ASN A 30 3.86 10.95 7.50
CA ASN A 30 3.69 12.40 7.34
C ASN A 30 2.26 12.82 7.67
N LEU A 31 1.24 12.15 7.10
CA LEU A 31 -0.17 12.44 7.42
C LEU A 31 -0.42 12.37 8.92
N ARG A 32 0.14 11.37 9.61
CA ARG A 32 0.00 11.22 11.05
C ARG A 32 0.57 12.39 11.85
N GLN A 33 1.64 13.03 11.38
CA GLN A 33 2.23 14.22 12.03
C GLN A 33 1.31 15.45 11.98
N HIS A 34 0.34 15.47 11.07
CA HIS A 34 -0.64 16.55 10.96
C HIS A 34 -1.92 16.31 11.77
N LEU A 35 -2.08 15.12 12.37
CA LEU A 35 -3.27 14.78 13.15
C LEU A 35 -3.08 15.16 14.62
N GLN A 36 -4.18 15.54 15.27
CA GLN A 36 -4.17 15.76 16.72
C GLN A 36 -3.93 14.42 17.46
N PRO A 37 -3.27 14.44 18.63
CA PRO A 37 -3.11 13.25 19.45
C PRO A 37 -4.43 12.52 19.69
N GLY A 38 -4.44 11.19 19.57
CA GLY A 38 -5.64 10.36 19.74
C GLY A 38 -6.54 10.25 18.50
N THR A 39 -6.26 10.98 17.43
CA THR A 39 -7.02 10.85 16.17
C THR A 39 -6.67 9.52 15.49
N GLN A 40 -7.70 8.74 15.14
CA GLN A 40 -7.54 7.52 14.35
C GLN A 40 -7.38 7.87 12.86
N LEU A 41 -6.57 7.09 12.16
CA LEU A 41 -6.37 7.25 10.72
C LEU A 41 -6.89 6.00 10.02
N MET A 42 -7.68 6.14 8.95
CA MET A 42 -8.22 4.98 8.23
C MET A 42 -7.73 4.99 6.79
N ALA A 43 -6.96 3.96 6.41
CA ALA A 43 -6.58 3.78 5.02
C ALA A 43 -7.74 3.18 4.20
N VAL A 44 -8.26 3.95 3.25
CA VAL A 44 -9.33 3.49 2.35
C VAL A 44 -8.73 2.63 1.24
N VAL A 45 -8.89 1.31 1.32
CA VAL A 45 -8.31 0.34 0.37
C VAL A 45 -9.31 -0.19 -0.67
N LYS A 46 -10.36 0.58 -0.98
CA LYS A 46 -11.37 0.20 -1.98
C LYS A 46 -10.75 -0.02 -3.37
N LYS A 47 -11.44 -0.78 -4.23
CA LYS A 47 -10.99 -1.07 -5.62
C LYS A 47 -9.55 -1.59 -5.67
N ASN A 48 -9.23 -2.58 -4.83
CA ASN A 48 -7.89 -3.16 -4.71
C ASN A 48 -6.82 -2.12 -4.33
N ALA A 49 -7.08 -1.28 -3.33
CA ALA A 49 -6.29 -0.09 -3.00
C ALA A 49 -6.03 0.80 -4.22
N TYR A 50 -7.09 1.18 -4.93
CA TYR A 50 -6.99 1.98 -6.16
C TYR A 50 -6.03 1.36 -7.20
N GLY A 51 -6.03 0.03 -7.30
CA GLY A 51 -5.14 -0.72 -8.18
C GLY A 51 -3.73 -0.98 -7.66
N HIS A 52 -3.40 -0.61 -6.42
CA HIS A 52 -2.08 -0.79 -5.79
C HIS A 52 -1.93 -2.08 -4.98
N GLY A 53 -2.98 -2.92 -4.90
CA GLY A 53 -2.95 -4.19 -4.17
C GLY A 53 -3.43 -4.04 -2.74
N ALA A 54 -4.70 -4.38 -2.50
CA ALA A 54 -5.38 -4.10 -1.23
C ALA A 54 -4.71 -4.75 -0.03
N VAL A 55 -4.31 -6.03 -0.14
CA VAL A 55 -3.77 -6.77 1.00
C VAL A 55 -2.42 -6.20 1.45
N GLN A 56 -1.51 -5.96 0.51
CA GLN A 56 -0.19 -5.41 0.80
C GLN A 56 -0.29 -3.98 1.34
N ILE A 57 -1.12 -3.14 0.72
CA ILE A 57 -1.32 -1.76 1.17
C ILE A 57 -1.99 -1.71 2.55
N ALA A 58 -3.00 -2.55 2.81
CA ALA A 58 -3.65 -2.60 4.12
C ALA A 58 -2.66 -2.99 5.23
N LYS A 59 -1.83 -4.01 5.00
CA LYS A 59 -0.78 -4.42 5.94
C LYS A 59 0.24 -3.30 6.19
N ALA A 60 0.70 -2.65 5.12
CA ALA A 60 1.64 -1.55 5.23
C ALA A 60 1.02 -0.34 5.98
N ALA A 61 -0.27 -0.08 5.77
CA ALA A 61 -0.97 1.03 6.42
C ALA A 61 -1.08 0.83 7.93
N VAL A 62 -1.53 -0.35 8.36
CA VAL A 62 -1.62 -0.72 9.78
C VAL A 62 -0.23 -0.66 10.44
N ALA A 63 0.79 -1.21 9.78
CA ALA A 63 2.17 -1.15 10.28
C ALA A 63 2.71 0.30 10.37
N ALA A 64 2.23 1.20 9.52
CA ALA A 64 2.62 2.61 9.51
C ALA A 64 1.81 3.49 10.50
N GLY A 65 0.78 2.93 11.16
CA GLY A 65 -0.03 3.62 12.16
C GLY A 65 -1.31 4.28 11.62
N ALA A 66 -1.82 3.78 10.47
CA ALA A 66 -3.22 3.94 10.12
C ALA A 66 -4.07 2.95 10.95
#